data_AF-A0A6A6K4D4-F1
#
_entry.id   AF-A0A6A6K4D4-F1
#
_cell.length_a   1.000
_cell.length_b   1.000
_cell.length_c   1.000
_cell.angle_alpha   90.00
_cell.angle_beta   90.00
_cell.angle_gamma   90.00
#
_symmetry.space_group_name_H-M   'P 1'
#
loop_
_entity.id
_entity.type
_entity.pdbx_description
1 polymer ?
#
loop_
_entity_poly.entity_id
_entity_poly.type
_entity_poly.pdbx_seq_one_letter_code
_entity_poly.pdbx_strand_id
1 'polypeptide(L)'
;MSNLADGRHNAELLEAQSLIWNHIFNFINSMSLKCAIQLGIPDAIRNHGKPITLSELIAALTHLHPAKANCIPRLMRILVHSGFFARAKISQNDQEEGFVLTNASQLLLKDHPLSLSPFLLAMLDPCLTRPWHYVSTWFLNDDPTPFATANERTIWEYAAHEPNFNNLFNEAMASDARLVMNVLINECKGVFEGLQSLVDVGGGTGTVAKAIAKEFPQLECIVFDLPHVVAGLQGTNNLKYVGGSMFEAIPPADAILLKWIMHDWSHENCVKILKRCKEAIKGREGGKLIIIDMVMETKQKEDHESNETELFSDLVVMVLYNSQERNEKEWAQLFSDAGFGQQAEYVATQKKKKPFKGLGLEHMNEPCPIIPSQLTSTVLRSTQFQIGAFCLRERDLLNRFAAEISQHRAKGESKEYAFILGYQIAEDLVRSFSDRAILQTIMEAEATVSVGPLKNVLSLLRSMYALTCMEEDAAFLRYGYLSTENAAAVTKEVTKLCSEVRPQHLPWSVPLAFLMLFWAL
;
A
#
# COMPACT_ATOMS: atom_id res chain seq x y z
N MET A 1 14.66 37.37 37.72
CA MET A 1 13.88 36.83 36.57
C MET A 1 14.67 36.79 35.25
N SER A 2 15.86 37.40 35.12
CA SER A 2 16.67 37.33 33.88
C SER A 2 17.39 35.99 33.65
N ASN A 3 17.94 35.35 34.69
CA ASN A 3 18.72 34.09 34.53
C ASN A 3 17.89 32.86 34.09
N LEU A 4 16.57 32.87 34.27
CA LEU A 4 15.68 31.77 33.86
C LEU A 4 15.28 31.85 32.38
N ALA A 5 15.40 33.02 31.75
CA ALA A 5 15.17 33.22 30.32
C ALA A 5 16.42 32.82 29.53
N ASP A 6 17.61 33.23 29.99
CA ASP A 6 18.90 32.82 29.39
C ASP A 6 19.14 31.30 29.51
N GLY A 7 18.74 30.68 30.62
CA GLY A 7 18.85 29.23 30.80
C GLY A 7 17.95 28.41 29.87
N ARG A 8 16.75 28.91 29.57
CA ARG A 8 15.83 28.28 28.59
C ARG A 8 16.32 28.46 27.17
N HIS A 9 16.79 29.66 26.82
CA HIS A 9 17.37 29.93 25.50
C HIS A 9 18.59 29.05 25.19
N ASN A 10 19.47 28.83 26.18
CA ASN A 10 20.62 27.94 26.01
C ASN A 10 20.22 26.46 25.87
N ALA A 11 19.15 26.02 26.55
CA ALA A 11 18.63 24.66 26.39
C ALA A 11 18.04 24.44 24.99
N GLU A 12 17.23 25.39 24.50
CA GLU A 12 16.67 25.38 23.14
C GLU A 12 17.77 25.36 22.07
N LEU A 13 18.85 26.12 22.25
CA LEU A 13 20.01 26.10 21.35
C LEU A 13 20.74 24.74 21.33
N LEU A 14 20.88 24.08 22.48
CA LEU A 14 21.51 22.76 22.57
C LEU A 14 20.65 21.67 21.91
N GLU A 15 19.32 21.75 22.08
CA GLU A 15 18.37 20.86 21.41
C GLU A 15 18.43 21.06 19.89
N ALA A 16 18.41 22.30 19.42
CA ALA A 16 18.54 22.62 17.99
C ALA A 16 19.89 22.16 17.41
N GLN A 17 21.00 22.35 18.14
CA GLN A 17 22.31 21.86 17.73
C GLN A 17 22.33 20.32 17.65
N SER A 18 21.74 19.65 18.62
CA SER A 18 21.65 18.18 18.65
C SER A 18 20.84 17.65 17.46
N LEU A 19 19.73 18.31 17.12
CA LEU A 19 18.94 17.97 15.94
C LEU A 19 19.78 18.07 14.65
N ILE A 20 20.50 19.18 14.46
CA ILE A 20 21.39 19.36 13.30
C ILE A 20 22.47 18.28 13.24
N TRP A 21 23.13 17.99 14.37
CA TRP A 21 24.19 16.99 14.43
C TRP A 21 23.67 15.59 14.12
N ASN A 22 22.50 15.23 14.67
CA ASN A 22 21.87 13.95 14.39
C ASN A 22 21.57 13.79 12.90
N HIS A 23 21.09 14.84 12.22
CA HIS A 23 20.89 14.81 10.77
C HIS A 23 22.22 14.72 9.98
N ILE A 24 23.25 15.49 10.34
CA ILE A 24 24.58 15.41 9.68
C ILE A 24 25.13 13.99 9.76
N PHE A 25 24.97 13.32 10.91
CA PHE A 25 25.55 12.00 11.16
C PHE A 25 24.60 10.84 10.90
N ASN A 26 23.37 11.07 10.42
CA ASN A 26 22.39 10.00 10.29
C ASN A 26 22.84 8.90 9.31
N PHE A 27 23.62 9.24 8.28
CA PHE A 27 24.19 8.28 7.33
C PHE A 27 25.05 7.20 8.01
N ILE A 28 25.60 7.47 9.22
CA ILE A 28 26.37 6.50 9.99
C ILE A 28 25.51 5.30 10.37
N ASN A 29 24.22 5.48 10.64
CA ASN A 29 23.30 4.37 10.94
C ASN A 29 23.22 3.42 9.74
N SER A 30 22.94 3.96 8.55
CA SER A 30 22.84 3.19 7.30
C SER A 30 24.14 2.46 6.98
N MET A 31 25.28 3.15 7.06
CA MET A 31 26.60 2.56 6.77
C MET A 31 27.03 1.53 7.82
N SER A 32 26.66 1.73 9.08
CA SER A 32 26.89 0.74 10.14
C SER A 32 26.11 -0.55 9.88
N LEU A 33 24.86 -0.42 9.43
CA LEU A 33 24.02 -1.56 9.10
C LEU A 33 24.52 -2.32 7.86
N LYS A 34 24.91 -1.58 6.80
CA LYS A 34 25.60 -2.14 5.63
C LYS A 34 26.84 -2.94 6.06
N CYS A 35 27.68 -2.35 6.91
CA CYS A 35 28.88 -3.00 7.43
C CYS A 35 28.55 -4.28 8.21
N ALA A 36 27.52 -4.27 9.05
CA ALA A 36 27.11 -5.45 9.83
C ALA A 36 26.71 -6.63 8.93
N ILE A 37 25.97 -6.36 7.85
CA ILE A 37 25.58 -7.37 6.86
C ILE A 37 26.81 -7.88 6.11
N GLN A 38 27.69 -6.99 5.66
CA GLN A 38 28.91 -7.36 4.92
C GLN A 38 29.88 -8.19 5.77
N LEU A 39 29.94 -7.94 7.08
CA LEU A 39 30.72 -8.73 8.03
C LEU A 39 30.01 -10.04 8.43
N GLY A 40 28.74 -10.25 8.08
CA GLY A 40 27.99 -11.45 8.49
C GLY A 40 27.65 -11.49 9.97
N ILE A 41 27.51 -10.33 10.62
CA ILE A 41 27.15 -10.23 12.05
C ILE A 41 25.78 -10.88 12.34
N PRO A 42 24.70 -10.62 11.58
CA PRO A 42 23.42 -11.27 11.83
C PRO A 42 23.52 -12.80 11.80
N ASP A 43 24.20 -13.35 10.80
CA ASP A 43 24.36 -14.80 10.64
C ASP A 43 25.24 -15.40 11.76
N ALA A 44 26.30 -14.71 12.18
CA ALA A 44 27.14 -15.15 13.30
C ALA A 44 26.34 -15.28 14.61
N ILE A 45 25.48 -14.30 14.91
CA ILE A 45 24.59 -14.34 16.09
C ILE A 45 23.58 -15.48 15.95
N ARG A 46 22.92 -15.63 14.80
CA ARG A 46 21.97 -16.73 14.54
C ARG A 46 22.63 -18.10 14.73
N ASN A 47 23.79 -18.31 14.11
CA ASN A 47 24.47 -19.60 14.09
C ASN A 47 24.97 -20.00 15.48
N HIS A 48 25.19 -19.05 16.39
CA HIS A 48 25.52 -19.32 17.78
C HIS A 48 24.33 -19.87 18.58
N GLY A 49 23.08 -19.51 18.21
CA GLY A 49 21.85 -20.10 18.75
C GLY A 49 21.42 -19.65 20.15
N LYS A 50 22.20 -18.77 20.80
CA LYS A 50 21.94 -18.17 22.13
C LYS A 50 22.53 -16.75 22.18
N PRO A 51 22.31 -15.95 23.25
CA PRO A 51 22.98 -14.67 23.38
C PRO A 51 24.50 -14.83 23.27
N ILE A 52 25.12 -14.15 22.29
CA ILE A 52 26.55 -14.28 22.00
C ILE A 52 27.33 -13.15 22.67
N THR A 53 28.38 -13.47 23.42
CA THR A 53 29.25 -12.44 24.01
C THR A 53 29.98 -11.65 22.92
N LEU A 54 30.50 -10.49 23.28
CA LEU A 54 31.33 -9.69 22.38
C LEU A 54 32.60 -10.45 21.92
N SER A 55 33.23 -11.21 22.82
CA SER A 55 34.44 -11.98 22.52
C SER A 55 34.13 -13.15 21.58
N GLU A 56 33.04 -13.88 21.82
CA GLU A 56 32.58 -14.96 20.94
C GLU A 56 32.16 -14.42 19.57
N LEU A 57 31.51 -13.26 19.49
CA LEU A 57 31.15 -12.63 18.23
C LEU A 57 32.40 -12.28 17.41
N ILE A 58 33.39 -11.64 18.02
CA ILE A 58 34.67 -11.32 17.36
C ILE A 58 35.36 -12.61 16.89
N ALA A 59 35.33 -13.68 17.69
CA ALA A 59 35.92 -14.96 17.33
C ALA A 59 35.17 -15.66 16.18
N ALA A 60 33.85 -15.52 16.10
CA ALA A 60 33.03 -16.05 15.00
C ALA A 60 33.30 -15.34 13.67
N LEU A 61 33.72 -14.08 13.70
CA LEU A 61 34.04 -13.26 12.53
C LEU A 61 35.49 -13.47 12.09
N THR A 62 35.80 -14.69 11.62
CA THR A 62 37.18 -15.17 11.33
C THR A 62 37.95 -14.38 10.28
N HIS A 63 37.26 -13.57 9.46
CA HIS A 63 37.86 -12.72 8.42
C HIS A 63 38.22 -11.31 8.93
N LEU A 64 37.93 -10.98 10.20
CA LEU A 64 38.30 -9.69 10.77
C LEU A 64 39.81 -9.55 10.91
N HIS A 65 40.32 -8.38 10.52
CA HIS A 65 41.71 -8.03 10.79
C HIS A 65 41.93 -7.85 12.30
N PRO A 66 42.89 -8.55 12.95
CA PRO A 66 43.05 -8.53 14.41
C PRO A 66 43.22 -7.12 14.99
N ALA A 67 43.98 -6.26 14.30
CA ALA A 67 44.18 -4.86 14.72
C ALA A 67 42.92 -3.98 14.71
N LYS A 68 41.79 -4.47 14.20
CA LYS A 68 40.50 -3.74 14.12
C LYS A 68 39.40 -4.39 14.97
N ALA A 69 39.67 -5.53 15.60
CA ALA A 69 38.70 -6.22 16.46
C ALA A 69 38.17 -5.33 17.59
N ASN A 70 39.02 -4.45 18.13
CA ASN A 70 38.65 -3.46 19.14
C ASN A 70 37.65 -2.39 18.66
N CYS A 71 37.34 -2.30 17.37
CA CYS A 71 36.33 -1.41 16.82
C CYS A 71 34.91 -2.01 16.80
N ILE A 72 34.77 -3.34 16.78
CA ILE A 72 33.48 -4.05 16.79
C ILE A 72 32.54 -3.62 17.94
N PRO A 73 33.03 -3.39 19.19
CA PRO A 73 32.15 -2.95 20.28
C PRO A 73 31.45 -1.61 19.97
N ARG A 74 32.13 -0.71 19.26
CA ARG A 74 31.57 0.60 18.87
C ARG A 74 30.48 0.45 17.81
N LEU A 75 30.71 -0.44 16.83
CA LEU A 75 29.73 -0.78 15.79
C LEU A 75 28.48 -1.43 16.41
N MET A 76 28.66 -2.42 17.29
CA MET A 76 27.54 -3.07 17.97
C MET A 76 26.76 -2.09 18.86
N ARG A 77 27.41 -1.12 19.50
CA ARG A 77 26.72 -0.13 20.33
C ARG A 77 25.72 0.70 19.52
N ILE A 78 26.09 1.17 18.33
CA ILE A 78 25.16 1.95 17.50
C ILE A 78 24.05 1.05 16.94
N LEU A 79 24.37 -0.18 16.50
CA LEU A 79 23.36 -1.10 15.96
C LEU A 79 22.36 -1.60 17.01
N VAL A 80 22.78 -1.71 18.28
CA VAL A 80 21.87 -1.96 19.41
C VAL A 80 20.98 -0.74 19.67
N HIS A 81 21.57 0.46 19.65
CA HIS A 81 20.81 1.70 19.83
C HIS A 81 19.77 1.91 18.73
N SER A 82 20.10 1.57 17.48
CA SER A 82 19.19 1.61 16.33
C SER A 82 18.19 0.45 16.27
N GLY A 83 18.13 -0.41 17.30
CA GLY A 83 17.11 -1.47 17.41
C GLY A 83 17.34 -2.72 16.55
N PHE A 84 18.46 -2.82 15.82
CA PHE A 84 18.76 -4.03 15.05
C PHE A 84 19.25 -5.19 15.91
N PHE A 85 19.90 -4.91 17.04
CA PHE A 85 20.28 -5.96 17.99
C PHE A 85 19.83 -5.58 19.38
N ALA A 86 19.64 -6.57 20.24
CA ALA A 86 19.36 -6.34 21.65
C ALA A 86 20.41 -7.01 22.52
N ARG A 87 20.49 -6.58 23.78
CA ARG A 87 21.27 -7.27 24.81
C ARG A 87 20.37 -8.20 25.61
N ALA A 88 20.87 -9.39 25.91
CA ALA A 88 20.18 -10.38 26.72
C ALA A 88 21.16 -11.05 27.68
N LYS A 89 20.70 -11.40 28.88
CA LYS A 89 21.51 -12.15 29.84
C LYS A 89 21.83 -13.54 29.31
N ILE A 90 23.07 -13.98 29.49
CA ILE A 90 23.53 -15.31 29.04
C ILE A 90 22.99 -16.41 29.96
N SER A 91 22.91 -16.14 31.26
CA SER A 91 22.24 -16.98 32.25
C SER A 91 21.56 -16.12 33.32
N GLN A 92 20.62 -16.69 34.09
CA GLN A 92 19.90 -15.96 35.14
C GLN A 92 20.82 -15.42 36.25
N ASN A 93 22.01 -16.01 36.41
CA ASN A 93 22.97 -15.70 37.47
C ASN A 93 24.20 -14.92 36.98
N ASP A 94 24.39 -14.75 35.67
CA ASP A 94 25.52 -14.01 35.12
C ASP A 94 25.24 -12.50 35.07
N GLN A 95 26.28 -11.71 35.34
CA GLN A 95 26.29 -10.27 35.06
C GLN A 95 26.65 -9.95 33.59
N GLU A 96 27.07 -10.96 32.81
CA GLU A 96 27.47 -10.80 31.43
C GLU A 96 26.26 -10.89 30.48
N GLU A 97 26.15 -9.90 29.60
CA GLU A 97 25.11 -9.82 28.56
C GLU A 97 25.71 -10.19 27.19
N GLY A 98 24.97 -10.97 26.42
CA GLY A 98 25.25 -11.26 25.03
C GLY A 98 24.32 -10.49 24.08
N PHE A 99 24.67 -10.48 22.80
CA PHE A 99 23.84 -9.91 21.74
C PHE A 99 22.85 -10.94 21.20
N VAL A 100 21.65 -10.47 20.88
CA VAL A 100 20.60 -11.26 20.21
C VAL A 100 20.02 -10.48 19.02
N LEU A 101 19.45 -11.21 18.07
CA LEU A 101 18.70 -10.62 16.96
C LEU A 101 17.37 -10.03 17.45
N THR A 102 16.94 -8.94 16.81
CA THR A 102 15.58 -8.43 16.90
C THR A 102 14.80 -8.86 15.66
N ASN A 103 13.48 -8.59 15.61
CA ASN A 103 12.70 -8.86 14.41
C ASN A 103 13.28 -8.15 13.17
N ALA A 104 13.82 -6.94 13.34
CA ALA A 104 14.45 -6.19 12.25
C ALA A 104 15.71 -6.90 11.71
N SER A 105 16.63 -7.35 12.57
CA SER A 105 17.84 -8.04 12.09
C SER A 105 17.61 -9.48 11.65
N GLN A 106 16.49 -10.12 12.03
CA GLN A 106 16.11 -11.40 11.44
C GLN A 106 15.84 -11.27 9.94
N LEU A 107 15.27 -10.14 9.49
CA LEU A 107 15.09 -9.84 8.06
C LEU A 107 16.41 -9.56 7.34
N LEU A 108 17.55 -9.49 8.04
CA LEU A 108 18.88 -9.27 7.45
C LEU A 108 19.70 -10.56 7.30
N LEU A 109 19.18 -11.69 7.77
CA LEU A 109 19.83 -12.98 7.65
C LEU A 109 19.91 -13.42 6.18
N LYS A 110 21.03 -14.01 5.78
CA LYS A 110 21.26 -14.38 4.38
C LYS A 110 20.28 -15.44 3.88
N ASP A 111 19.99 -16.44 4.71
CA ASP A 111 19.12 -17.56 4.36
C ASP A 111 17.65 -17.34 4.76
N HIS A 112 17.29 -16.12 5.21
CA HIS A 112 15.90 -15.82 5.52
C HIS A 112 15.09 -15.72 4.22
N PRO A 113 13.94 -16.41 4.11
CA PRO A 113 13.14 -16.40 2.88
C PRO A 113 12.63 -15.01 2.51
N LEU A 114 12.48 -14.12 3.50
CA LEU A 114 12.08 -12.73 3.34
C LEU A 114 13.25 -11.76 3.60
N SER A 115 14.48 -12.17 3.30
CA SER A 115 15.66 -11.34 3.55
C SER A 115 15.61 -10.02 2.77
N LEU A 116 15.79 -8.89 3.46
CA LEU A 116 15.90 -7.53 2.93
C LEU A 116 17.36 -7.09 2.74
N SER A 117 18.34 -7.94 3.09
CA SER A 117 19.75 -7.62 2.92
C SER A 117 20.13 -7.20 1.49
N PRO A 118 19.63 -7.86 0.41
CA PRO A 118 19.95 -7.42 -0.94
C PRO A 118 19.41 -6.02 -1.25
N PHE A 119 18.18 -5.71 -0.82
CA PHE A 119 17.59 -4.38 -0.96
C PHE A 119 18.44 -3.30 -0.30
N LEU A 120 18.81 -3.52 0.97
CA LEU A 120 19.64 -2.58 1.73
C LEU A 120 21.01 -2.38 1.08
N LEU A 121 21.67 -3.47 0.66
CA LEU A 121 22.99 -3.38 0.04
C LEU A 121 22.96 -2.61 -1.28
N ALA A 122 21.89 -2.77 -2.07
CA ALA A 122 21.70 -2.02 -3.31
C ALA A 122 21.43 -0.53 -3.04
N MET A 123 20.46 -0.21 -2.16
CA MET A 123 20.12 1.19 -1.84
C MET A 123 21.30 1.98 -1.27
N LEU A 124 22.25 1.28 -0.61
CA LEU A 124 23.47 1.87 -0.08
C LEU A 124 24.70 1.66 -0.97
N ASP A 125 24.53 1.15 -2.18
CA ASP A 125 25.60 1.06 -3.17
C ASP A 125 25.99 2.47 -3.67
N PRO A 126 27.28 2.76 -3.89
CA PRO A 126 27.72 4.05 -4.43
C PRO A 126 26.98 4.49 -5.69
N CYS A 127 26.51 3.56 -6.53
CA CYS A 127 25.73 3.90 -7.70
C CYS A 127 24.40 4.59 -7.37
N LEU A 128 23.73 4.18 -6.29
CA LEU A 128 22.44 4.73 -5.85
C LEU A 128 22.59 5.83 -4.80
N THR A 129 23.70 5.89 -4.06
CA THR A 129 23.96 6.98 -3.10
C THR A 129 24.61 8.20 -3.74
N ARG A 130 25.38 8.04 -4.83
CA ARG A 130 26.03 9.16 -5.53
C ARG A 130 25.06 10.25 -6.01
N PRO A 131 23.89 9.95 -6.60
CA PRO A 131 22.91 10.95 -7.04
C PRO A 131 22.49 11.95 -5.96
N TRP A 132 22.47 11.54 -4.69
CA TRP A 132 22.11 12.41 -3.57
C TRP A 132 23.07 13.58 -3.39
N HIS A 133 24.32 13.46 -3.84
CA HIS A 133 25.28 14.57 -3.85
C HIS A 133 25.03 15.60 -4.96
N TYR A 134 24.16 15.29 -5.93
CA TYR A 134 23.88 16.14 -7.09
C TYR A 134 22.49 16.78 -7.03
N VAL A 135 21.69 16.54 -5.99
CA VAL A 135 20.32 17.06 -5.86
C VAL A 135 20.28 18.59 -6.01
N SER A 136 21.16 19.33 -5.33
CA SER A 136 21.21 20.80 -5.47
C SER A 136 21.63 21.26 -6.86
N THR A 137 22.52 20.51 -7.53
CA THR A 137 22.94 20.81 -8.91
C THR A 137 21.83 20.53 -9.91
N TRP A 138 21.09 19.43 -9.70
CA TRP A 138 19.94 19.05 -10.50
C TRP A 138 18.83 20.09 -10.46
N PHE A 139 18.50 20.65 -9.27
CA PHE A 139 17.55 21.76 -9.16
C PHE A 139 17.92 23.01 -9.96
N LEU A 140 19.17 23.11 -10.44
CA LEU A 140 19.69 24.25 -11.20
C LEU A 140 19.92 23.90 -12.68
N ASN A 141 19.51 22.71 -13.13
CA ASN A 141 19.70 22.28 -14.52
C ASN A 141 18.42 21.64 -15.10
N ASP A 142 18.50 21.24 -16.37
CA ASP A 142 17.37 20.69 -17.13
C ASP A 142 17.37 19.14 -17.19
N ASP A 143 18.25 18.48 -16.44
CA ASP A 143 18.30 17.02 -16.42
C ASP A 143 17.02 16.45 -15.76
N PRO A 144 16.54 15.27 -16.18
CA PRO A 144 15.26 14.76 -15.71
C PRO A 144 15.27 14.30 -14.25
N THR A 145 16.43 13.89 -13.71
CA THR A 145 16.58 13.40 -12.33
C THR A 145 17.99 13.67 -11.79
N PRO A 146 18.19 13.72 -10.46
CA PRO A 146 19.53 13.74 -9.87
C PRO A 146 20.39 12.53 -10.28
N PHE A 147 19.78 11.37 -10.53
CA PHE A 147 20.50 10.21 -11.07
C PHE A 147 21.07 10.51 -12.46
N ALA A 148 20.30 11.15 -13.34
CA ALA A 148 20.75 11.56 -14.66
C ALA A 148 21.84 12.63 -14.57
N THR A 149 21.73 13.62 -13.67
CA THR A 149 22.81 14.59 -13.44
C THR A 149 24.12 13.92 -13.00
N ALA A 150 24.04 12.85 -12.20
CA ALA A 150 25.22 12.17 -11.68
C ALA A 150 25.86 11.16 -12.66
N ASN A 151 25.07 10.59 -13.58
CA ASN A 151 25.47 9.45 -14.42
C ASN A 151 25.26 9.67 -15.93
N GLU A 152 24.78 10.84 -16.35
CA GLU A 152 24.52 11.24 -17.74
C GLU A 152 23.51 10.34 -18.49
N ARG A 153 22.75 9.53 -17.76
CA ARG A 153 21.81 8.52 -18.26
C ARG A 153 20.66 8.34 -17.29
N THR A 154 19.50 7.95 -17.79
CA THR A 154 18.42 7.47 -16.93
C THR A 154 18.82 6.14 -16.26
N ILE A 155 18.19 5.80 -15.13
CA ILE A 155 18.49 4.56 -14.40
C ILE A 155 18.29 3.30 -15.26
N TRP A 156 17.27 3.28 -16.12
CA TRP A 156 16.99 2.17 -17.03
C TRP A 156 18.05 2.03 -18.13
N GLU A 157 18.50 3.14 -18.71
CA GLU A 157 19.59 3.13 -19.68
C GLU A 157 20.91 2.71 -19.02
N TYR A 158 21.15 3.16 -17.79
CA TYR A 158 22.32 2.76 -17.03
C TYR A 158 22.32 1.25 -16.73
N ALA A 159 21.20 0.70 -16.26
CA ALA A 159 21.04 -0.74 -16.05
C ALA A 159 21.26 -1.57 -17.32
N ALA A 160 20.76 -1.10 -18.46
CA ALA A 160 20.99 -1.78 -19.74
C ALA A 160 22.47 -1.83 -20.16
N HIS A 161 23.30 -0.88 -19.70
CA HIS A 161 24.73 -0.79 -20.06
C HIS A 161 25.66 -1.36 -19.00
N GLU A 162 25.23 -1.44 -17.73
CA GLU A 162 26.04 -1.86 -16.59
C GLU A 162 25.49 -3.15 -15.96
N PRO A 163 25.94 -4.34 -16.42
CA PRO A 163 25.38 -5.63 -15.98
C PRO A 163 25.47 -5.86 -14.47
N ASN A 164 26.52 -5.36 -13.82
CA ASN A 164 26.67 -5.49 -12.37
C ASN A 164 25.59 -4.70 -11.61
N PHE A 165 25.29 -3.48 -12.07
CA PHE A 165 24.21 -2.68 -11.52
C PHE A 165 22.86 -3.32 -11.79
N ASN A 166 22.62 -3.80 -13.01
CA ASN A 166 21.38 -4.51 -13.35
C ASN A 166 21.14 -5.71 -12.45
N ASN A 167 22.16 -6.54 -12.21
CA ASN A 167 22.05 -7.70 -11.32
C ASN A 167 21.76 -7.29 -9.87
N LEU A 168 22.45 -6.24 -9.38
CA LEU A 168 22.25 -5.70 -8.04
C LEU A 168 20.81 -5.15 -7.86
N PHE A 169 20.35 -4.37 -8.82
CA PHE A 169 19.01 -3.78 -8.82
C PHE A 169 17.92 -4.87 -8.89
N ASN A 170 18.07 -5.86 -9.78
CA ASN A 170 17.12 -6.95 -9.91
C ASN A 170 17.03 -7.82 -8.64
N GLU A 171 18.15 -8.12 -7.98
CA GLU A 171 18.11 -8.87 -6.73
C GLU A 171 17.49 -8.04 -5.59
N ALA A 172 17.73 -6.73 -5.55
CA ALA A 172 17.06 -5.84 -4.61
C ALA A 172 15.54 -5.88 -4.77
N MET A 173 15.04 -5.68 -6.00
CA MET A 173 13.60 -5.73 -6.29
C MET A 173 13.01 -7.11 -6.00
N ALA A 174 13.73 -8.19 -6.30
CA ALA A 174 13.32 -9.55 -5.96
C ALA A 174 13.20 -9.75 -4.45
N SER A 175 14.10 -9.16 -3.66
CA SER A 175 14.09 -9.29 -2.20
C SER A 175 12.88 -8.63 -1.54
N ASP A 176 12.52 -7.43 -1.99
CA ASP A 176 11.28 -6.76 -1.57
C ASP A 176 10.03 -7.55 -2.00
N ALA A 177 10.00 -8.01 -3.26
CA ALA A 177 8.87 -8.76 -3.79
C ALA A 177 8.56 -10.03 -3.00
N ARG A 178 9.57 -10.72 -2.42
CA ARG A 178 9.34 -11.91 -1.57
C ARG A 178 8.52 -11.56 -0.32
N LEU A 179 8.81 -10.43 0.31
CA LEU A 179 8.07 -9.97 1.49
C LEU A 179 6.64 -9.59 1.14
N VAL A 180 6.46 -8.77 0.11
CA VAL A 180 5.15 -8.32 -0.38
C VAL A 180 4.27 -9.51 -0.78
N MET A 181 4.83 -10.48 -1.50
CA MET A 181 4.08 -11.66 -1.92
C MET A 181 3.68 -12.57 -0.77
N ASN A 182 4.51 -12.67 0.28
CA ASN A 182 4.14 -13.42 1.47
C ASN A 182 2.90 -12.81 2.15
N VAL A 183 2.80 -11.48 2.21
CA VAL A 183 1.59 -10.82 2.74
C VAL A 183 0.41 -11.00 1.79
N LEU A 184 0.60 -10.75 0.50
CA LEU A 184 -0.48 -10.78 -0.50
C LEU A 184 -1.13 -12.16 -0.62
N ILE A 185 -0.34 -13.24 -0.60
CA ILE A 185 -0.85 -14.61 -0.66
C ILE A 185 -1.63 -14.99 0.60
N ASN A 186 -1.19 -14.52 1.77
CA ASN A 186 -1.84 -14.86 3.04
C ASN A 186 -3.12 -14.04 3.27
N GLU A 187 -3.11 -12.76 2.94
CA GLU A 187 -4.18 -11.82 3.30
C GLU A 187 -5.12 -11.49 2.13
N CYS A 188 -4.67 -11.61 0.88
CA CYS A 188 -5.39 -11.13 -0.30
C CYS A 188 -5.55 -12.20 -1.39
N LYS A 189 -5.53 -13.49 -1.01
CA LYS A 189 -5.61 -14.62 -1.94
C LYS A 189 -6.80 -14.53 -2.92
N GLY A 190 -7.95 -14.07 -2.44
CA GLY A 190 -9.18 -13.90 -3.22
C GLY A 190 -9.06 -12.98 -4.44
N VAL A 191 -8.04 -12.10 -4.48
CA VAL A 191 -7.76 -11.25 -5.65
C VAL A 191 -7.49 -12.09 -6.90
N PHE A 192 -6.85 -13.24 -6.74
CA PHE A 192 -6.43 -14.11 -7.84
C PHE A 192 -7.40 -15.24 -8.17
N GLU A 193 -8.39 -15.48 -7.31
CA GLU A 193 -9.36 -16.56 -7.52
C GLU A 193 -10.22 -16.31 -8.76
N GLY A 194 -10.43 -17.38 -9.54
CA GLY A 194 -11.22 -17.35 -10.78
C GLY A 194 -10.49 -16.83 -12.02
N LEU A 195 -9.25 -16.35 -11.89
CA LEU A 195 -8.43 -15.94 -13.04
C LEU A 195 -7.89 -17.16 -13.80
N GLN A 196 -7.88 -17.11 -15.14
CA GLN A 196 -7.24 -18.13 -15.97
C GLN A 196 -5.87 -17.66 -16.49
N SER A 197 -5.69 -16.35 -16.67
CA SER A 197 -4.42 -15.77 -17.10
C SER A 197 -4.10 -14.44 -16.40
N LEU A 198 -2.83 -14.26 -16.05
CA LEU A 198 -2.29 -13.03 -15.43
C LEU A 198 -1.00 -12.60 -16.13
N VAL A 199 -0.85 -11.30 -16.39
CA VAL A 199 0.42 -10.72 -16.85
C VAL A 199 0.97 -9.80 -15.76
N ASP A 200 2.18 -10.08 -15.33
CA ASP A 200 2.99 -9.29 -14.41
C ASP A 200 3.87 -8.34 -15.26
N VAL A 201 3.44 -7.09 -15.38
CA VAL A 201 4.06 -6.06 -16.23
C VAL A 201 5.16 -5.37 -15.44
N GLY A 202 6.38 -5.33 -16.00
CA GLY A 202 7.58 -4.97 -15.25
C GLY A 202 7.93 -6.02 -14.18
N GLY A 203 7.59 -7.30 -14.42
CA GLY A 203 7.74 -8.37 -13.44
C GLY A 203 9.18 -8.80 -13.14
N GLY A 204 10.17 -8.15 -13.76
CA GLY A 204 11.59 -8.38 -13.56
C GLY A 204 12.01 -9.82 -13.86
N THR A 205 12.71 -10.43 -12.90
CA THR A 205 13.12 -11.84 -12.97
C THR A 205 11.99 -12.83 -12.62
N GLY A 206 10.77 -12.32 -12.41
CA GLY A 206 9.55 -13.09 -12.24
C GLY A 206 9.24 -13.51 -10.80
N THR A 207 9.81 -12.85 -9.78
CA THR A 207 9.61 -13.23 -8.36
C THR A 207 8.12 -13.25 -7.98
N VAL A 208 7.37 -12.22 -8.38
CA VAL A 208 5.93 -12.10 -8.12
C VAL A 208 5.15 -13.19 -8.87
N ALA A 209 5.28 -13.23 -10.20
CA ALA A 209 4.62 -14.24 -11.01
C ALA A 209 4.93 -15.69 -10.59
N LYS A 210 6.17 -16.01 -10.18
CA LYS A 210 6.56 -17.34 -9.69
C LYS A 210 5.83 -17.71 -8.40
N ALA A 211 5.71 -16.78 -7.46
CA ALA A 211 4.99 -16.99 -6.21
C ALA A 211 3.49 -17.25 -6.49
N ILE A 212 2.89 -16.46 -7.38
CA ILE A 212 1.50 -16.63 -7.82
C ILE A 212 1.31 -17.97 -8.55
N ALA A 213 2.14 -18.29 -9.53
CA ALA A 213 2.05 -19.53 -10.31
C ALA A 213 2.22 -20.79 -9.46
N LYS A 214 3.00 -20.71 -8.38
CA LYS A 214 3.16 -21.80 -7.40
C LYS A 214 1.90 -22.00 -6.55
N GLU A 215 1.29 -20.90 -6.10
CA GLU A 215 0.08 -20.95 -5.26
C GLU A 215 -1.18 -21.31 -6.07
N PHE A 216 -1.22 -20.92 -7.35
CA PHE A 216 -2.33 -21.17 -8.27
C PHE A 216 -1.87 -21.95 -9.50
N PRO A 217 -1.71 -23.29 -9.42
CA PRO A 217 -1.18 -24.10 -10.52
C PRO A 217 -1.99 -24.08 -11.82
N GLN A 218 -3.26 -23.65 -11.75
CA GLN A 218 -4.17 -23.54 -12.91
C GLN A 218 -4.11 -22.15 -13.58
N LEU A 219 -3.45 -21.17 -12.96
CA LEU A 219 -3.32 -19.82 -13.48
C LEU A 219 -2.09 -19.74 -14.40
N GLU A 220 -2.31 -19.33 -15.64
CA GLU A 220 -1.22 -19.04 -16.59
C GLU A 220 -0.64 -17.65 -16.31
N CYS A 221 0.60 -17.60 -15.84
CA CYS A 221 1.31 -16.36 -15.56
C CYS A 221 2.27 -15.99 -16.70
N ILE A 222 2.30 -14.71 -17.07
CA ILE A 222 3.28 -14.13 -17.99
C ILE A 222 4.07 -13.07 -17.23
N VAL A 223 5.39 -13.26 -17.14
CA VAL A 223 6.31 -12.18 -16.76
C VAL A 223 6.62 -11.38 -18.01
N PHE A 224 6.25 -10.10 -18.01
CA PHE A 224 6.46 -9.20 -19.12
C PHE A 224 7.40 -8.07 -18.71
N ASP A 225 8.56 -7.96 -19.35
CA ASP A 225 9.57 -6.94 -19.03
C ASP A 225 10.39 -6.58 -20.27
N LEU A 226 11.36 -5.67 -20.14
CA LEU A 226 12.29 -5.31 -21.19
C LEU A 226 13.07 -6.54 -21.68
N PRO A 227 13.40 -6.62 -22.99
CA PRO A 227 14.07 -7.79 -23.56
C PRO A 227 15.35 -8.22 -22.84
N HIS A 228 16.15 -7.27 -22.33
CA HIS A 228 17.41 -7.58 -21.64
C HIS A 228 17.21 -8.14 -20.22
N VAL A 229 16.07 -7.87 -19.58
CA VAL A 229 15.75 -8.35 -18.23
C VAL A 229 15.33 -9.82 -18.26
N VAL A 230 14.50 -10.20 -19.24
CA VAL A 230 14.00 -11.57 -19.38
C VAL A 230 14.88 -12.47 -20.25
N ALA A 231 15.95 -11.94 -20.84
CA ALA A 231 16.86 -12.70 -21.68
C ALA A 231 17.44 -13.92 -20.94
N GLY A 232 17.30 -15.10 -21.54
CA GLY A 232 17.82 -16.35 -20.98
C GLY A 232 16.99 -16.97 -19.85
N LEU A 233 15.95 -16.28 -19.36
CA LEU A 233 15.04 -16.85 -18.36
C LEU A 233 14.13 -17.91 -18.98
N GLN A 234 13.97 -19.03 -18.28
CA GLN A 234 13.12 -20.14 -18.70
C GLN A 234 11.91 -20.25 -17.78
N GLY A 235 10.74 -20.40 -18.40
CA GLY A 235 9.47 -20.56 -17.71
C GLY A 235 9.27 -21.95 -17.09
N THR A 236 8.12 -22.14 -16.47
CA THR A 236 7.62 -23.44 -16.01
C THR A 236 6.30 -23.75 -16.73
N ASN A 237 5.63 -24.86 -16.38
CA ASN A 237 4.41 -25.30 -17.06
C ASN A 237 3.34 -24.19 -17.21
N ASN A 238 3.15 -23.37 -16.18
CA ASN A 238 2.15 -22.29 -16.12
C ASN A 238 2.79 -20.89 -15.99
N LEU A 239 4.08 -20.74 -16.29
CA LEU A 239 4.78 -19.45 -16.23
C LEU A 239 5.62 -19.23 -17.48
N LYS A 240 5.46 -18.08 -18.14
CA LYS A 240 6.17 -17.71 -19.37
C LYS A 240 6.85 -16.36 -19.22
N TYR A 241 7.93 -16.14 -19.97
CA TYR A 241 8.63 -14.87 -20.06
C TYR A 241 8.42 -14.25 -21.43
N VAL A 242 8.10 -12.97 -21.48
CA VAL A 242 7.89 -12.21 -22.72
C VAL A 242 8.65 -10.88 -22.64
N GLY A 243 9.54 -10.65 -23.60
CA GLY A 243 10.26 -9.38 -23.72
C GLY A 243 9.49 -8.38 -24.56
N GLY A 244 9.38 -7.12 -24.10
CA GLY A 244 8.74 -6.05 -24.86
C GLY A 244 8.71 -4.71 -24.12
N SER A 245 7.91 -3.79 -24.63
CA SER A 245 7.69 -2.47 -24.03
C SER A 245 6.23 -2.29 -23.65
N MET A 246 5.97 -1.97 -22.38
CA MET A 246 4.62 -1.68 -21.87
C MET A 246 4.00 -0.41 -22.48
N PHE A 247 4.80 0.46 -23.10
CA PHE A 247 4.32 1.62 -23.84
C PHE A 247 3.78 1.26 -25.23
N GLU A 248 4.14 0.09 -25.76
CA GLU A 248 3.73 -0.35 -27.09
C GLU A 248 2.52 -1.29 -27.00
N ALA A 249 2.73 -2.49 -26.45
CA ALA A 249 1.71 -3.53 -26.35
C ALA A 249 2.01 -4.46 -25.16
N ILE A 250 0.98 -4.74 -24.37
CA ILE A 250 1.02 -5.68 -23.25
C ILE A 250 0.31 -6.98 -23.68
N PRO A 251 0.87 -8.18 -23.40
CA PRO A 251 0.21 -9.43 -23.74
C PRO A 251 -1.20 -9.54 -23.12
N PRO A 252 -2.19 -10.12 -23.83
CA PRO A 252 -3.56 -10.13 -23.34
C PRO A 252 -3.77 -11.18 -22.25
N ALA A 253 -4.45 -10.81 -21.16
CA ALA A 253 -4.74 -11.68 -20.01
C ALA A 253 -6.01 -11.25 -19.26
N ASP A 254 -6.51 -12.07 -18.32
CA ASP A 254 -7.69 -11.73 -17.53
C ASP A 254 -7.35 -10.69 -16.45
N ALA A 255 -6.11 -10.73 -15.94
CA ALA A 255 -5.59 -9.73 -15.02
C ALA A 255 -4.24 -9.17 -15.47
N ILE A 256 -4.04 -7.89 -15.23
CA ILE A 256 -2.74 -7.22 -15.33
C ILE A 256 -2.30 -6.81 -13.92
N LEU A 257 -1.07 -7.16 -13.57
CA LEU A 257 -0.42 -6.80 -12.31
C LEU A 257 0.72 -5.81 -12.60
N LEU A 258 0.79 -4.75 -11.80
CA LEU A 258 1.83 -3.73 -11.80
C LEU A 258 2.32 -3.57 -10.36
N LYS A 259 3.53 -4.04 -10.05
CA LYS A 259 4.15 -3.83 -8.74
C LYS A 259 5.35 -2.91 -8.91
N TRP A 260 5.40 -1.78 -8.18
CA TRP A 260 6.54 -0.86 -8.23
C TRP A 260 6.83 -0.39 -9.66
N ILE A 261 5.75 -0.03 -10.36
CA ILE A 261 5.84 0.44 -11.75
C ILE A 261 5.34 1.86 -11.85
N MET A 262 4.16 2.16 -11.29
CA MET A 262 3.52 3.45 -11.54
C MET A 262 4.27 4.59 -10.85
N HIS A 263 4.99 4.30 -9.76
CA HIS A 263 5.84 5.29 -9.11
C HIS A 263 7.09 5.66 -9.92
N ASP A 264 7.46 4.91 -10.97
CA ASP A 264 8.62 5.22 -11.81
C ASP A 264 8.33 6.26 -12.90
N TRP A 265 7.05 6.57 -13.14
CA TRP A 265 6.62 7.33 -14.32
C TRP A 265 5.80 8.56 -13.98
N SER A 266 6.03 9.63 -14.77
CA SER A 266 5.17 10.82 -14.76
C SER A 266 3.69 10.47 -14.99
N HIS A 267 2.80 11.36 -14.57
CA HIS A 267 1.35 11.19 -14.72
C HIS A 267 0.94 10.81 -16.15
N GLU A 268 1.48 11.49 -17.17
CA GLU A 268 1.16 11.24 -18.57
C GLU A 268 1.58 9.84 -19.02
N ASN A 269 2.74 9.38 -18.55
CA ASN A 269 3.25 8.05 -18.88
C ASN A 269 2.48 6.96 -18.13
N CYS A 270 2.13 7.19 -16.87
CA CYS A 270 1.19 6.34 -16.13
C CYS A 270 -0.14 6.19 -16.87
N VAL A 271 -0.74 7.28 -17.36
CA VAL A 271 -1.98 7.22 -18.15
C VAL A 271 -1.81 6.38 -19.42
N LYS A 272 -0.67 6.48 -20.11
CA LYS A 272 -0.38 5.64 -21.29
C LYS A 272 -0.29 4.18 -20.92
N ILE A 273 0.46 3.83 -19.88
CA ILE A 273 0.62 2.46 -19.38
C ILE A 273 -0.75 1.87 -19.02
N LEU A 274 -1.54 2.59 -18.23
CA LEU A 274 -2.88 2.15 -17.82
C LEU A 274 -3.81 1.92 -19.02
N LYS A 275 -3.74 2.77 -20.07
CA LYS A 275 -4.50 2.53 -21.30
C LYS A 275 -4.07 1.25 -22.01
N ARG A 276 -2.77 0.95 -22.06
CA ARG A 276 -2.24 -0.32 -22.60
C ARG A 276 -2.71 -1.51 -21.76
N CYS A 277 -2.71 -1.39 -20.43
CA CYS A 277 -3.25 -2.43 -19.54
C CYS A 277 -4.75 -2.66 -19.83
N LYS A 278 -5.53 -1.59 -19.97
CA LYS A 278 -6.95 -1.66 -20.31
C LYS A 278 -7.22 -2.36 -21.65
N GLU A 279 -6.37 -2.12 -22.64
CA GLU A 279 -6.44 -2.79 -23.95
C GLU A 279 -6.08 -4.29 -23.87
N ALA A 280 -5.16 -4.66 -22.97
CA ALA A 280 -4.70 -6.04 -22.79
C ALA A 280 -5.66 -6.93 -21.97
N ILE A 281 -6.51 -6.35 -21.13
CA ILE A 281 -7.48 -7.11 -20.34
C ILE A 281 -8.51 -7.81 -21.25
N LYS A 282 -8.50 -9.15 -21.24
CA LYS A 282 -9.39 -10.00 -22.04
C LYS A 282 -10.81 -9.97 -21.46
N GLY A 283 -11.79 -9.72 -22.33
CA GLY A 283 -13.20 -9.69 -21.95
C GLY A 283 -13.54 -8.43 -21.14
N ARG A 284 -14.71 -7.84 -21.40
CA ARG A 284 -15.19 -6.71 -20.57
C ARG A 284 -15.77 -7.16 -19.23
N GLU A 285 -16.06 -8.46 -19.08
CA GLU A 285 -16.68 -9.04 -17.90
C GLU A 285 -15.58 -9.71 -17.04
N GLY A 286 -15.32 -9.17 -15.85
CA GLY A 286 -14.47 -9.81 -14.83
C GLY A 286 -12.95 -9.54 -14.89
N GLY A 287 -12.48 -8.77 -15.87
CA GLY A 287 -11.06 -8.45 -15.99
C GLY A 287 -10.54 -7.51 -14.89
N LYS A 288 -9.31 -7.75 -14.40
CA LYS A 288 -8.75 -7.04 -13.24
C LYS A 288 -7.46 -6.28 -13.59
N LEU A 289 -7.30 -5.10 -12.97
CA LEU A 289 -6.02 -4.40 -12.88
C LEU A 289 -5.62 -4.38 -11.41
N ILE A 290 -4.43 -4.91 -11.10
CA ILE A 290 -3.90 -5.03 -9.76
C ILE A 290 -2.65 -4.15 -9.69
N ILE A 291 -2.65 -3.15 -8.83
CA ILE A 291 -1.51 -2.25 -8.62
C ILE A 291 -1.04 -2.40 -7.19
N ILE A 292 0.26 -2.57 -7.03
CA ILE A 292 0.94 -2.66 -5.75
C ILE A 292 2.03 -1.58 -5.74
N ASP A 293 1.66 -0.43 -5.21
CA ASP A 293 2.50 0.75 -5.04
C ASP A 293 2.17 1.44 -3.72
N MET A 294 3.01 2.38 -3.29
CA MET A 294 2.76 3.14 -2.07
C MET A 294 1.57 4.08 -2.25
N VAL A 295 0.81 4.26 -1.17
CA VAL A 295 -0.24 5.29 -1.08
C VAL A 295 0.13 6.22 0.06
N MET A 296 0.44 7.47 -0.29
CA MET A 296 0.86 8.50 0.66
C MET A 296 -0.33 9.01 1.47
N GLU A 297 -0.04 9.55 2.67
CA GLU A 297 -0.99 10.32 3.48
C GLU A 297 -2.24 9.52 3.90
N THR A 298 -2.07 8.21 4.14
CA THR A 298 -3.18 7.37 4.59
C THR A 298 -3.67 7.84 5.98
N LYS A 299 -4.92 8.33 6.03
CA LYS A 299 -5.54 8.95 7.22
C LYS A 299 -5.60 8.08 8.48
N GLN A 300 -5.17 6.81 8.40
CA GLN A 300 -5.28 5.82 9.47
C GLN A 300 -4.01 5.69 10.34
N LYS A 301 -2.90 6.36 10.02
CA LYS A 301 -1.62 6.15 10.73
C LYS A 301 -1.21 7.34 11.61
N GLU A 302 -1.39 7.19 12.92
CA GLU A 302 -0.74 8.03 13.94
C GLU A 302 0.69 7.56 14.28
N ASP A 303 1.26 6.60 13.53
CA ASP A 303 2.62 6.10 13.76
C ASP A 303 3.67 6.92 12.99
N HIS A 304 4.52 7.63 13.74
CA HIS A 304 5.57 8.51 13.21
C HIS A 304 6.57 7.80 12.27
N GLU A 305 6.92 6.53 12.51
CA GLU A 305 7.92 5.81 11.69
C GLU A 305 7.39 5.45 10.29
N SER A 306 6.09 5.15 10.20
CA SER A 306 5.43 4.85 8.93
C SER A 306 5.37 6.07 8.01
N ASN A 307 5.15 7.26 8.58
CA ASN A 307 5.13 8.52 7.84
C ASN A 307 6.53 8.92 7.33
N GLU A 308 7.58 8.67 8.10
CA GLU A 308 8.96 8.94 7.65
C GLU A 308 9.36 8.02 6.48
N THR A 309 8.97 6.75 6.54
CA THR A 309 9.23 5.79 5.45
C THR A 309 8.55 6.21 4.15
N GLU A 310 7.31 6.70 4.23
CA GLU A 310 6.57 7.23 3.08
C GLU A 310 7.33 8.41 2.43
N LEU A 311 7.80 9.36 3.23
CA LEU A 311 8.57 10.51 2.75
C LEU A 311 9.94 10.13 2.16
N PHE A 312 10.64 9.15 2.75
CA PHE A 312 11.88 8.64 2.18
C PHE A 312 11.67 7.93 0.85
N SER A 313 10.58 7.17 0.70
CA SER A 313 10.23 6.53 -0.58
C SER A 313 10.02 7.58 -1.66
N ASP A 314 9.26 8.64 -1.37
CA ASP A 314 8.99 9.71 -2.34
C ASP A 314 10.27 10.44 -2.78
N LEU A 315 11.19 10.73 -1.86
CA LEU A 315 12.49 11.31 -2.23
C LEU A 315 13.37 10.34 -3.03
N VAL A 316 13.34 9.04 -2.74
CA VAL A 316 14.03 8.03 -3.56
C VAL A 316 13.45 8.05 -4.97
N VAL A 317 12.12 8.09 -5.09
CA VAL A 317 11.44 8.17 -6.38
C VAL A 317 11.88 9.44 -7.13
N MET A 318 11.84 10.62 -6.52
CA MET A 318 12.31 11.88 -7.12
C MET A 318 13.77 11.82 -7.60
N VAL A 319 14.64 11.17 -6.81
CA VAL A 319 16.08 11.08 -7.11
C VAL A 319 16.38 10.14 -8.28
N LEU A 320 15.65 9.02 -8.36
CA LEU A 320 15.92 7.96 -9.32
C LEU A 320 15.05 8.07 -10.58
N TYR A 321 13.81 8.51 -10.43
CA TYR A 321 12.77 8.52 -11.45
C TYR A 321 12.17 9.92 -11.58
N ASN A 322 11.82 10.32 -12.80
CA ASN A 322 11.15 11.61 -13.02
C ASN A 322 9.66 11.47 -12.69
N SER A 323 9.35 11.27 -11.41
CA SER A 323 8.07 10.81 -10.89
C SER A 323 7.92 11.12 -9.38
N GLN A 324 6.86 10.60 -8.77
CA GLN A 324 6.50 10.75 -7.36
C GLN A 324 5.75 9.51 -6.84
N GLU A 325 5.74 9.35 -5.52
CA GLU A 325 4.70 8.56 -4.84
C GLU A 325 3.37 9.35 -4.86
N ARG A 326 2.24 8.65 -4.74
CA ARG A 326 0.92 9.26 -4.94
C ARG A 326 0.01 9.04 -3.74
N ASN A 327 -0.73 10.07 -3.35
CA ASN A 327 -1.83 9.92 -2.41
C ASN A 327 -3.10 9.39 -3.10
N GLU A 328 -4.13 9.08 -2.31
CA GLU A 328 -5.40 8.52 -2.81
C GLU A 328 -6.07 9.40 -3.89
N LYS A 329 -5.98 10.73 -3.76
CA LYS A 329 -6.60 11.67 -4.72
C LYS A 329 -5.89 11.64 -6.06
N GLU A 330 -4.56 11.60 -6.05
CA GLU A 330 -3.74 11.51 -7.25
C GLU A 330 -3.94 10.16 -7.97
N TRP A 331 -4.03 9.06 -7.21
CA TRP A 331 -4.41 7.75 -7.75
C TRP A 331 -5.80 7.77 -8.40
N ALA A 332 -6.80 8.34 -7.74
CA ALA A 332 -8.15 8.46 -8.29
C ALA A 332 -8.19 9.28 -9.58
N GLN A 333 -7.46 10.40 -9.62
CA GLN A 333 -7.31 11.22 -10.82
C GLN A 333 -6.65 10.42 -11.96
N LEU A 334 -5.58 9.70 -11.65
CA LEU A 334 -4.86 8.87 -12.62
C LEU A 334 -5.76 7.78 -13.23
N PHE A 335 -6.55 7.09 -12.41
CA PHE A 335 -7.53 6.10 -12.89
C PHE A 335 -8.63 6.74 -13.74
N SER A 336 -9.11 7.92 -13.36
CA SER A 336 -10.09 8.67 -14.14
C SER A 336 -9.57 9.00 -15.55
N ASP A 337 -8.35 9.53 -15.64
CA ASP A 337 -7.71 9.95 -16.91
C ASP A 337 -7.37 8.76 -17.82
N ALA A 338 -7.05 7.61 -17.22
CA ALA A 338 -6.89 6.35 -17.93
C ALA A 338 -8.23 5.68 -18.33
N GLY A 339 -9.36 6.22 -17.85
CA GLY A 339 -10.69 5.73 -18.16
C GLY A 339 -11.11 4.50 -17.35
N PHE A 340 -10.49 4.26 -16.19
CA PHE A 340 -10.93 3.26 -15.20
C PHE A 340 -12.00 3.81 -14.24
N GLY A 341 -12.34 5.10 -14.31
CA GLY A 341 -13.37 5.71 -13.48
C GLY A 341 -14.76 5.09 -13.69
N GLN A 342 -15.45 4.77 -12.58
CA GLN A 342 -16.82 4.23 -12.61
C GLN A 342 -17.81 5.13 -13.35
N GLN A 343 -17.59 6.46 -13.32
CA GLN A 343 -18.34 7.41 -14.13
C GLN A 343 -18.17 7.15 -15.63
N ALA A 344 -16.95 6.88 -16.11
CA ALA A 344 -16.70 6.64 -17.53
C ALA A 344 -17.41 5.37 -18.01
N GLU A 345 -17.41 4.31 -17.19
CA GLU A 345 -18.15 3.09 -17.47
C GLU A 345 -19.67 3.31 -17.37
N TYR A 346 -20.14 4.09 -16.38
CA TYR A 346 -21.55 4.47 -16.26
C TYR A 346 -22.04 5.24 -17.48
N VAL A 347 -21.32 6.28 -17.92
CA VAL A 347 -21.66 7.07 -19.11
C VAL A 347 -21.61 6.20 -20.37
N ALA A 348 -20.62 5.30 -20.49
CA ALA A 348 -20.51 4.39 -21.62
C ALA A 348 -21.67 3.37 -21.66
N THR A 349 -22.08 2.85 -20.50
CA THR A 349 -23.15 1.86 -20.35
C THR A 349 -24.51 2.49 -20.61
N GLN A 350 -24.77 3.69 -20.08
CA GLN A 350 -25.98 4.46 -20.38
C GLN A 350 -26.10 4.78 -21.86
N LYS A 351 -25.02 5.27 -22.51
CA LYS A 351 -25.03 5.55 -23.95
C LYS A 351 -25.36 4.32 -24.79
N LYS A 352 -24.91 3.14 -24.36
CA LYS A 352 -25.14 1.86 -25.05
C LYS A 352 -26.48 1.20 -24.71
N LYS A 353 -27.24 1.74 -23.74
CA LYS A 353 -28.48 1.15 -23.20
C LYS A 353 -28.33 -0.32 -22.82
N LYS A 354 -27.14 -0.69 -22.31
CA LYS A 354 -26.87 -2.05 -21.85
C LYS A 354 -27.11 -2.12 -20.34
N PRO A 355 -27.47 -3.29 -19.80
CA PRO A 355 -27.46 -3.49 -18.36
C PRO A 355 -26.04 -3.33 -17.81
N PHE A 356 -25.94 -2.75 -16.61
CA PHE A 356 -24.69 -2.68 -15.85
C PHE A 356 -24.25 -4.09 -15.44
N LYS A 357 -22.98 -4.41 -15.65
CA LYS A 357 -22.38 -5.69 -15.24
C LYS A 357 -20.94 -5.45 -14.80
N GLY A 358 -20.58 -5.88 -13.60
CA GLY A 358 -19.28 -5.62 -12.97
C GLY A 358 -19.22 -4.29 -12.23
N LEU A 359 -18.08 -4.07 -11.53
CA LEU A 359 -17.74 -2.84 -10.79
C LEU A 359 -18.71 -2.46 -9.64
N GLY A 360 -19.58 -3.39 -9.21
CA GLY A 360 -20.56 -3.15 -8.16
C GLY A 360 -21.78 -2.33 -8.58
N LEU A 361 -21.89 -1.94 -9.85
CA LEU A 361 -22.98 -1.09 -10.35
C LEU A 361 -24.22 -1.89 -10.78
N GLU A 362 -24.28 -3.20 -10.54
CA GLU A 362 -25.38 -4.08 -10.96
C GLU A 362 -26.72 -3.67 -10.37
N HIS A 363 -26.69 -3.10 -9.16
CA HIS A 363 -27.87 -2.56 -8.48
C HIS A 363 -28.56 -1.46 -9.30
N MET A 364 -27.88 -0.84 -10.28
CA MET A 364 -28.46 0.16 -11.20
C MET A 364 -29.46 -0.43 -12.20
N ASN A 365 -29.43 -1.75 -12.41
CA ASN A 365 -30.42 -2.44 -13.25
C ASN A 365 -31.77 -2.63 -12.55
N GLU A 366 -31.75 -2.59 -11.21
CA GLU A 366 -32.94 -2.81 -10.40
C GLU A 366 -33.76 -1.52 -10.23
N PRO A 367 -35.06 -1.62 -9.88
CA PRO A 367 -35.89 -0.47 -9.54
C PRO A 367 -35.22 0.41 -8.47
N CYS A 368 -35.44 1.73 -8.56
CA CYS A 368 -34.88 2.67 -7.59
C CYS A 368 -35.40 2.35 -6.18
N PRO A 369 -34.52 2.15 -5.18
CA PRO A 369 -34.97 1.97 -3.80
C PRO A 369 -35.77 3.18 -3.32
N ILE A 370 -36.81 2.93 -2.53
CA ILE A 370 -37.65 3.97 -1.95
C ILE A 370 -37.48 3.93 -0.44
N ILE A 371 -37.07 5.07 0.13
CA ILE A 371 -36.99 5.25 1.58
C ILE A 371 -38.41 5.44 2.13
N PRO A 372 -38.87 4.61 3.09
CA PRO A 372 -40.16 4.80 3.72
C PRO A 372 -40.26 6.18 4.40
N SER A 373 -41.47 6.77 4.37
CA SER A 373 -41.73 8.06 5.01
C SER A 373 -41.59 8.04 6.53
N GLN A 374 -41.66 6.86 7.15
CA GLN A 374 -41.42 6.66 8.57
C GLN A 374 -40.51 5.46 8.79
N LEU A 375 -39.40 5.68 9.49
CA LEU A 375 -38.42 4.64 9.81
C LEU A 375 -38.65 4.10 11.22
N THR A 376 -39.01 2.82 11.31
CA THR A 376 -39.08 2.09 12.58
C THR A 376 -37.78 1.33 12.85
N SER A 377 -37.52 0.96 14.11
CA SER A 377 -36.35 0.14 14.49
C SER A 377 -36.22 -1.14 13.64
N THR A 378 -37.35 -1.80 13.32
CA THR A 378 -37.36 -2.99 12.47
C THR A 378 -36.96 -2.69 11.02
N VAL A 379 -37.40 -1.55 10.46
CA VAL A 379 -37.02 -1.12 9.11
C VAL A 379 -35.54 -0.78 9.07
N LEU A 380 -35.06 0.02 10.03
CA LEU A 380 -33.67 0.48 10.13
C LEU A 380 -32.66 -0.67 10.23
N ARG A 381 -33.03 -1.76 10.91
CA ARG A 381 -32.18 -2.96 11.06
C ARG A 381 -32.29 -3.96 9.91
N SER A 382 -33.26 -3.77 9.02
CA SER A 382 -33.46 -4.69 7.89
C SER A 382 -32.37 -4.53 6.85
N THR A 383 -31.84 -5.65 6.37
CA THR A 383 -30.82 -5.68 5.31
C THR A 383 -31.31 -4.99 4.05
N GLN A 384 -32.59 -5.17 3.68
CA GLN A 384 -33.20 -4.58 2.49
C GLN A 384 -33.21 -3.05 2.54
N PHE A 385 -33.54 -2.45 3.70
CA PHE A 385 -33.50 -1.00 3.86
C PHE A 385 -32.07 -0.47 3.77
N GLN A 386 -31.14 -1.09 4.50
CA GLN A 386 -29.76 -0.61 4.60
C GLN A 386 -29.06 -0.62 3.24
N ILE A 387 -29.11 -1.75 2.53
CA ILE A 387 -28.52 -1.83 1.19
C ILE A 387 -29.27 -0.92 0.20
N GLY A 388 -30.60 -0.81 0.33
CA GLY A 388 -31.43 0.06 -0.49
C GLY A 388 -31.07 1.53 -0.35
N ALA A 389 -30.83 2.01 0.88
CA ALA A 389 -30.44 3.39 1.14
C ALA A 389 -29.05 3.72 0.56
N PHE A 390 -28.09 2.79 0.66
CA PHE A 390 -26.75 2.98 0.10
C PHE A 390 -26.78 2.96 -1.43
N CYS A 391 -27.54 2.02 -2.03
CA CYS A 391 -27.79 1.97 -3.47
C CYS A 391 -28.49 3.23 -3.99
N LEU A 392 -29.44 3.80 -3.23
CA LEU A 392 -30.10 5.06 -3.60
C LEU A 392 -29.11 6.23 -3.63
N ARG A 393 -28.29 6.37 -2.56
CA ARG A 393 -27.26 7.41 -2.47
C ARG A 393 -26.27 7.29 -3.62
N GLU A 394 -25.70 6.11 -3.84
CA GLU A 394 -24.74 5.85 -4.92
C GLU A 394 -25.32 6.17 -6.30
N ARG A 395 -26.54 5.69 -6.58
CA ARG A 395 -27.26 5.95 -7.84
C ARG A 395 -27.46 7.44 -8.09
N ASP A 396 -27.95 8.16 -7.09
CA ASP A 396 -28.25 9.58 -7.22
C ASP A 396 -26.96 10.42 -7.37
N LEU A 397 -25.93 10.14 -6.57
CA LEU A 397 -24.63 10.80 -6.69
C LEU A 397 -23.98 10.54 -8.05
N LEU A 398 -24.04 9.31 -8.57
CA LEU A 398 -23.58 9.00 -9.93
C LEU A 398 -24.30 9.83 -10.99
N ASN A 399 -25.64 9.91 -10.90
CA ASN A 399 -26.46 10.67 -11.84
C ASN A 399 -26.10 12.17 -11.77
N ARG A 400 -25.99 12.74 -10.57
CA ARG A 400 -25.63 14.14 -10.35
C ARG A 400 -24.25 14.46 -10.89
N PHE A 401 -23.27 13.63 -10.55
CA PHE A 401 -21.90 13.81 -10.99
C PHE A 401 -21.79 13.72 -12.52
N ALA A 402 -22.45 12.74 -13.14
CA ALA A 402 -22.51 12.64 -14.60
C ALA A 402 -23.19 13.85 -15.26
N ALA A 403 -24.27 14.38 -14.67
CA ALA A 403 -24.97 15.56 -15.18
C ALA A 403 -24.11 16.82 -15.06
N GLU A 404 -23.47 17.04 -13.91
CA GLU A 404 -22.61 18.20 -13.65
C GLU A 404 -21.41 18.23 -14.58
N ILE A 405 -20.67 17.11 -14.70
CA ILE A 405 -19.56 17.00 -15.65
C ILE A 405 -20.04 17.23 -17.09
N SER A 406 -21.21 16.70 -17.46
CA SER A 406 -21.76 16.93 -18.81
C SER A 406 -22.09 18.40 -19.06
N GLN A 407 -22.62 19.10 -18.04
CA GLN A 407 -22.96 20.52 -18.12
C GLN A 407 -21.72 21.40 -18.26
N HIS A 408 -20.67 21.13 -17.48
CA HIS A 408 -19.40 21.87 -17.57
C HIS A 408 -18.71 21.65 -18.91
N ARG A 409 -18.67 20.41 -19.40
CA ARG A 409 -18.15 20.11 -20.74
C ARG A 409 -18.94 20.78 -21.86
N ALA A 410 -20.26 20.93 -21.71
CA ALA A 410 -21.08 21.65 -22.68
C ALA A 410 -20.78 23.16 -22.72
N LYS A 411 -20.23 23.73 -21.64
CA LYS A 411 -19.78 25.13 -21.56
C LYS A 411 -18.36 25.35 -22.12
N GLY A 412 -17.73 24.30 -22.66
CA GLY A 412 -16.37 24.37 -23.21
C GLY A 412 -15.26 24.27 -22.17
N GLU A 413 -15.59 23.95 -20.93
CA GLU A 413 -14.60 23.73 -19.87
C GLU A 413 -13.83 22.42 -20.08
N SER A 414 -12.56 22.40 -19.65
CA SER A 414 -11.73 21.19 -19.71
C SER A 414 -12.30 20.11 -18.79
N LYS A 415 -11.95 18.84 -19.02
CA LYS A 415 -12.44 17.75 -18.16
C LYS A 415 -11.95 17.90 -16.73
N GLU A 416 -10.72 18.38 -16.57
CA GLU A 416 -10.03 18.60 -15.31
C GLU A 416 -10.72 19.72 -14.53
N TYR A 417 -11.07 20.82 -15.21
CA TYR A 417 -11.79 21.93 -14.58
C TYR A 417 -13.23 21.57 -14.20
N ALA A 418 -13.93 20.81 -15.06
CA ALA A 418 -15.25 20.26 -14.75
C ALA A 418 -15.21 19.35 -13.51
N PHE A 419 -14.16 18.53 -13.37
CA PHE A 419 -13.96 17.65 -12.22
C PHE A 419 -13.72 18.43 -10.93
N ILE A 420 -12.88 19.47 -10.98
CA ILE A 420 -12.62 20.36 -9.83
C ILE A 420 -13.92 21.03 -9.35
N LEU A 421 -14.78 21.48 -10.27
CA LEU A 421 -16.06 22.10 -9.90
C LEU A 421 -17.05 21.10 -9.30
N GLY A 422 -17.01 19.83 -9.73
CA GLY A 422 -17.81 18.73 -9.17
C GLY A 422 -17.18 18.03 -7.95
N TYR A 423 -16.11 18.59 -7.36
CA TYR A 423 -15.31 17.91 -6.34
C TYR A 423 -16.13 17.42 -5.14
N GLN A 424 -17.09 18.22 -4.64
CA GLN A 424 -17.90 17.81 -3.49
C GLN A 424 -18.75 16.57 -3.81
N ILE A 425 -19.36 16.51 -5.01
CA ILE A 425 -20.15 15.34 -5.43
C ILE A 425 -19.23 14.16 -5.68
N ALA A 426 -18.02 14.39 -6.23
CA ALA A 426 -17.02 13.34 -6.42
C ALA A 426 -16.58 12.73 -5.08
N GLU A 427 -16.32 13.54 -4.06
CA GLU A 427 -15.94 13.09 -2.71
C GLU A 427 -17.07 12.27 -2.06
N ASP A 428 -18.30 12.78 -2.09
CA ASP A 428 -19.46 12.07 -1.54
C ASP A 428 -19.70 10.76 -2.32
N LEU A 429 -19.47 10.77 -3.64
CA LEU A 429 -19.62 9.61 -4.50
C LEU A 429 -18.58 8.53 -4.18
N VAL A 430 -17.30 8.90 -4.02
CA VAL A 430 -16.23 7.97 -3.62
C VAL A 430 -16.57 7.35 -2.27
N ARG A 431 -16.97 8.16 -1.28
CA ARG A 431 -17.40 7.67 0.03
C ARG A 431 -18.59 6.70 -0.10
N SER A 432 -19.55 7.01 -0.98
CA SER A 432 -20.72 6.14 -1.19
C SER A 432 -20.37 4.74 -1.67
N PHE A 433 -19.36 4.62 -2.54
CA PHE A 433 -18.87 3.33 -3.03
C PHE A 433 -18.19 2.53 -1.92
N SER A 434 -17.27 3.15 -1.18
CA SER A 434 -16.54 2.50 -0.09
C SER A 434 -17.49 1.98 0.98
N ASP A 435 -18.42 2.83 1.40
CA ASP A 435 -19.43 2.49 2.41
C ASP A 435 -20.28 1.27 1.99
N ARG A 436 -20.71 1.23 0.72
CA ARG A 436 -21.52 0.09 0.22
C ARG A 436 -20.70 -1.18 0.10
N ALA A 437 -19.45 -1.09 -0.36
CA ALA A 437 -18.56 -2.24 -0.47
C ALA A 437 -18.28 -2.88 0.90
N ILE A 438 -18.07 -2.06 1.94
CA ILE A 438 -17.89 -2.54 3.32
C ILE A 438 -19.19 -3.19 3.82
N LEU A 439 -20.34 -2.54 3.66
CA LEU A 439 -21.63 -3.11 4.05
C LEU A 439 -21.89 -4.47 3.38
N GLN A 440 -21.60 -4.57 2.09
CA GLN A 440 -21.73 -5.80 1.31
C GLN A 440 -20.81 -6.91 1.85
N THR A 441 -19.57 -6.57 2.20
CA THR A 441 -18.60 -7.51 2.80
C THR A 441 -19.11 -8.05 4.14
N ILE A 442 -19.66 -7.19 5.00
CA ILE A 442 -20.26 -7.61 6.28
C ILE A 442 -21.47 -8.51 6.04
N MET A 443 -22.31 -8.19 5.06
CA MET A 443 -23.49 -8.99 4.69
C MET A 443 -23.11 -10.38 4.17
N GLU A 444 -22.07 -10.48 3.36
CA GLU A 444 -21.55 -11.76 2.85
C GLU A 444 -20.99 -12.62 4.00
N ALA A 445 -20.22 -12.01 4.90
CA ALA A 445 -19.75 -12.68 6.12
C ALA A 445 -20.94 -13.18 6.97
N GLU A 446 -21.96 -12.36 7.21
CA GLU A 446 -23.17 -12.73 7.95
C GLU A 446 -23.93 -13.90 7.29
N ALA A 447 -23.98 -13.92 5.95
CA ALA A 447 -24.66 -14.96 5.18
C ALA A 447 -23.97 -16.33 5.31
N THR A 448 -22.64 -16.36 5.41
CA THR A 448 -21.87 -17.61 5.54
C THR A 448 -21.96 -18.26 6.92
N VAL A 449 -22.41 -17.52 7.95
CA VAL A 449 -22.52 -18.03 9.32
C VAL A 449 -23.90 -18.62 9.60
N SER A 450 -23.91 -19.83 10.19
CA SER A 450 -25.14 -20.51 10.64
C SER A 450 -25.83 -19.75 11.78
N VAL A 451 -27.15 -19.93 11.93
CA VAL A 451 -27.92 -19.30 13.01
C VAL A 451 -27.29 -19.61 14.36
N GLY A 452 -26.95 -18.56 15.11
CA GLY A 452 -26.25 -18.68 16.39
C GLY A 452 -25.68 -17.34 16.86
N PRO A 453 -24.94 -17.33 17.98
CA PRO A 453 -24.45 -16.10 18.60
C PRO A 453 -23.57 -15.25 17.67
N LEU A 454 -22.71 -15.89 16.86
CA LEU A 454 -21.85 -15.19 15.91
C LEU A 454 -22.67 -14.47 14.83
N LYS A 455 -23.76 -15.09 14.34
CA LYS A 455 -24.65 -14.46 13.36
C LYS A 455 -25.32 -13.22 13.96
N ASN A 456 -25.77 -13.29 15.22
CA ASN A 456 -26.37 -12.15 15.92
C ASN A 456 -25.38 -10.98 16.07
N VAL A 457 -24.11 -11.27 16.38
CA VAL A 457 -23.06 -10.25 16.46
C VAL A 457 -22.83 -9.61 15.09
N LEU A 458 -22.75 -10.40 14.01
CA LEU A 458 -22.60 -9.89 12.66
C LEU A 458 -23.82 -9.06 12.21
N SER A 459 -25.04 -9.47 12.53
CA SER A 459 -26.26 -8.68 12.26
C SER A 459 -26.26 -7.34 13.00
N LEU A 460 -25.76 -7.33 14.24
CA LEU A 460 -25.61 -6.12 15.06
C LEU A 460 -24.54 -5.20 14.48
N LEU A 461 -23.39 -5.74 14.10
CA LEU A 461 -22.29 -5.02 13.47
C LEU A 461 -22.72 -4.40 12.14
N ARG A 462 -23.41 -5.17 11.29
CA ARG A 462 -24.00 -4.68 10.04
C ARG A 462 -24.91 -3.48 10.28
N SER A 463 -25.81 -3.60 11.26
CA SER A 463 -26.78 -2.54 11.56
C SER A 463 -26.11 -1.32 12.18
N MET A 464 -25.10 -1.52 13.02
CA MET A 464 -24.30 -0.42 13.57
C MET A 464 -23.60 0.34 12.45
N TYR A 465 -22.82 -0.37 11.64
CA TYR A 465 -22.08 0.22 10.53
C TYR A 465 -23.00 0.99 9.59
N ALA A 466 -24.09 0.36 9.13
CA ALA A 466 -25.01 1.00 8.20
C ALA A 466 -25.65 2.28 8.76
N LEU A 467 -26.09 2.26 10.02
CA LEU A 467 -26.77 3.40 10.63
C LEU A 467 -25.81 4.51 11.06
N THR A 468 -24.60 4.17 11.52
CA THR A 468 -23.55 5.17 11.80
C THR A 468 -23.13 5.90 10.53
N CYS A 469 -22.95 5.18 9.41
CA CYS A 469 -22.71 5.83 8.11
C CYS A 469 -23.86 6.79 7.72
N MET A 470 -25.12 6.40 7.95
CA MET A 470 -26.28 7.26 7.67
C MET A 470 -26.38 8.48 8.59
N GLU A 471 -25.90 8.36 9.83
CA GLU A 471 -25.89 9.44 10.82
C GLU A 471 -24.76 10.44 10.56
N GLU A 472 -23.55 9.95 10.29
CA GLU A 472 -22.35 10.77 10.16
C GLU A 472 -22.16 11.37 8.77
N ASP A 473 -22.64 10.70 7.72
CA ASP A 473 -22.52 11.23 6.37
C ASP A 473 -23.61 12.27 6.09
N ALA A 474 -23.21 13.53 6.12
CA ALA A 474 -24.04 14.67 5.77
C ALA A 474 -24.69 14.55 4.38
N ALA A 475 -24.16 13.73 3.46
CA ALA A 475 -24.77 13.50 2.15
C ALA A 475 -26.23 13.01 2.24
N PHE A 476 -26.58 12.21 3.27
CA PHE A 476 -27.95 11.72 3.46
C PHE A 476 -28.97 12.84 3.70
N LEU A 477 -28.59 13.90 4.39
CA LEU A 477 -29.42 15.09 4.58
C LEU A 477 -29.24 16.08 3.42
N ARG A 478 -28.00 16.32 2.98
CA ARG A 478 -27.64 17.30 1.94
C ARG A 478 -28.38 17.06 0.63
N TYR A 479 -28.52 15.80 0.23
CA TYR A 479 -29.19 15.42 -1.01
C TYR A 479 -30.62 14.92 -0.80
N GLY A 480 -31.12 14.96 0.44
CA GLY A 480 -32.51 14.64 0.77
C GLY A 480 -32.85 13.15 0.73
N TYR A 481 -31.88 12.25 0.94
CA TYR A 481 -32.15 10.81 1.08
C TYR A 481 -32.90 10.51 2.38
N LEU A 482 -32.61 11.26 3.44
CA LEU A 482 -33.34 11.24 4.71
C LEU A 482 -33.97 12.61 4.99
N SER A 483 -35.19 12.61 5.52
CA SER A 483 -35.75 13.81 6.14
C SER A 483 -35.11 14.03 7.52
N THR A 484 -35.29 15.23 8.09
CA THR A 484 -34.86 15.56 9.45
C THR A 484 -35.44 14.60 10.50
N GLU A 485 -36.69 14.18 10.31
CA GLU A 485 -37.37 13.22 11.20
C GLU A 485 -36.76 11.82 11.07
N ASN A 486 -36.48 11.39 9.84
CA ASN A 486 -35.86 10.09 9.57
C ASN A 486 -34.41 10.03 10.06
N ALA A 487 -33.63 11.11 9.92
CA ALA A 487 -32.30 11.22 10.49
C ALA A 487 -32.33 11.14 12.02
N ALA A 488 -33.28 11.81 12.68
CA ALA A 488 -33.46 11.69 14.12
C ALA A 488 -33.83 10.25 14.55
N ALA A 489 -34.61 9.53 13.73
CA ALA A 489 -34.90 8.11 13.96
C ALA A 489 -33.64 7.24 13.84
N VAL A 490 -32.76 7.52 12.87
CA VAL A 490 -31.45 6.87 12.72
C VAL A 490 -30.58 7.11 13.96
N THR A 491 -30.35 8.36 14.36
CA THR A 491 -29.56 8.72 15.56
C THR A 491 -30.08 8.02 16.83
N LYS A 492 -31.40 7.98 17.00
CA LYS A 492 -32.02 7.28 18.13
C LYS A 492 -31.73 5.78 18.09
N GLU A 493 -31.74 5.17 16.91
CA GLU A 493 -31.47 3.74 16.75
C GLU A 493 -29.98 3.41 16.91
N VAL A 494 -29.05 4.27 16.44
CA VAL A 494 -27.61 4.14 16.70
C VAL A 494 -27.35 4.13 18.21
N THR A 495 -27.93 5.09 18.95
CA THR A 495 -27.83 5.14 20.41
C THR A 495 -28.30 3.83 21.06
N LYS A 496 -29.38 3.24 20.55
CA LYS A 496 -29.91 1.96 21.03
C LYS A 496 -28.96 0.80 20.70
N LEU A 497 -28.44 0.73 19.49
CA LEU A 497 -27.46 -0.28 19.08
C LEU A 497 -26.20 -0.23 19.96
N CYS A 498 -25.69 0.97 20.25
CA CYS A 498 -24.54 1.16 21.16
C CYS A 498 -24.79 0.58 22.56
N SER A 499 -26.04 0.59 23.03
CA SER A 499 -26.39 -0.03 24.31
C SER A 499 -26.43 -1.56 24.26
N GLU A 500 -26.73 -2.15 23.11
CA GLU A 500 -26.84 -3.61 22.90
C GLU A 500 -25.46 -4.29 22.74
N VAL A 501 -24.45 -3.53 22.34
CA VAL A 501 -23.05 -3.99 22.17
C VAL A 501 -22.33 -4.23 23.51
N ARG A 502 -22.90 -3.84 24.66
CA ARG A 502 -22.19 -3.88 25.95
C ARG A 502 -21.67 -5.29 26.31
N PRO A 503 -20.49 -5.40 26.97
CA PRO A 503 -19.76 -6.66 27.16
C PRO A 503 -20.49 -7.77 27.91
N GLN A 504 -21.56 -7.45 28.65
CA GLN A 504 -22.29 -8.41 29.49
C GLN A 504 -23.17 -9.39 28.69
N HIS A 505 -23.27 -9.22 27.36
CA HIS A 505 -24.10 -10.06 26.48
C HIS A 505 -23.34 -10.75 25.33
N LEU A 506 -22.02 -10.55 25.22
CA LEU A 506 -21.19 -11.28 24.25
C LEU A 506 -20.67 -12.59 24.88
N PRO A 507 -21.00 -13.77 24.32
CA PRO A 507 -20.42 -15.01 24.81
C PRO A 507 -18.90 -15.00 24.60
N TRP A 508 -18.15 -15.55 25.57
CA TRP A 508 -16.69 -15.67 25.63
C TRP A 508 -16.02 -16.40 24.44
N SER A 509 -16.79 -16.76 23.41
CA SER A 509 -16.37 -17.47 22.21
C SER A 509 -16.10 -16.57 21.00
N VAL A 510 -16.14 -15.24 21.14
CA VAL A 510 -15.83 -14.31 20.03
C VAL A 510 -14.33 -13.96 20.07
N PRO A 511 -13.55 -14.20 18.99
CA PRO A 511 -12.11 -13.92 18.96
C PRO A 511 -11.79 -12.44 19.20
N LEU A 512 -10.70 -12.15 19.94
CA LEU A 512 -10.23 -10.79 20.24
C LEU A 512 -10.06 -9.89 19.00
N ALA A 513 -9.79 -10.45 17.83
CA ALA A 513 -9.68 -9.71 16.57
C ALA A 513 -10.99 -8.99 16.17
N PHE A 514 -12.15 -9.55 16.52
CA PHE A 514 -13.46 -8.93 16.26
C PHE A 514 -13.79 -7.79 17.23
N LEU A 515 -13.18 -7.78 18.42
CA LEU A 515 -13.33 -6.69 19.40
C LEU A 515 -12.46 -5.48 19.06
N MET A 516 -11.37 -5.63 18.30
CA MET A 516 -10.53 -4.51 17.87
C MET A 516 -11.22 -3.63 16.81
N LEU A 517 -12.03 -4.22 15.94
CA LEU A 517 -12.88 -3.48 14.98
C LEU A 517 -13.94 -2.62 15.68
N PHE A 518 -14.30 -2.97 16.92
CA PHE A 518 -15.25 -2.24 17.77
C PHE A 518 -14.64 -1.01 18.48
N TRP A 519 -13.31 -0.87 18.44
CA TRP A 519 -12.59 0.25 19.07
C TRP A 519 -11.93 1.19 18.06
N ALA A 520 -11.97 0.86 16.77
CA ALA A 520 -11.40 1.64 15.67
C ALA A 520 -12.47 2.38 14.82
N LEU A 521 -13.76 2.11 15.07
CA LEU A 521 -14.90 2.94 14.69
C LEU A 521 -15.37 3.68 15.95
#